data_AF-A0A9Q4PVU7-F1
#
_entry.id   AF-A0A9Q4PVU7-F1
#
_cell.length_a   1.000
_cell.length_b   1.000
_cell.length_c   1.000
_cell.angle_alpha   90.00
_cell.angle_beta   90.00
_cell.angle_gamma   90.00
#
_symmetry.space_group_name_H-M   'P 1'
#
loop_
_entity.id
_entity.type
_entity.pdbx_description
1 polymer ?
#
loop_
_entity_poly.entity_id
_entity_poly.type
_entity_poly.pdbx_seq_one_letter_code
_entity_poly.pdbx_strand_id
1 'polypeptide(L)' 'MFTTWDNGDGVPDKKKSSIFVEGYGEHIGLGLYVIQSILAVTRLTIEETGVYSEGVAFAITIPKENYRFDEPAPLKG' A
#
# COMPACT_ATOMS: atom_id res chain seq x y z
N MET A 1 0.78 -0.27 10.12
CA MET A 1 1.10 0.12 8.74
C MET A 1 2.43 -0.49 8.37
N PHE A 2 2.55 -1.04 7.17
CA PHE A 2 3.85 -1.43 6.61
C PHE A 2 3.99 -0.80 5.23
N THR A 3 5.23 -0.58 4.81
CA THR A 3 5.55 0.07 3.52
C THR A 3 6.48 -0.83 2.74
N THR A 4 6.20 -0.98 1.45
CA THR A 4 7.10 -1.59 0.46
C THR A 4 7.52 -0.53 -0.55
N TRP A 5 8.75 -0.60 -1.04
CA TRP A 5 9.29 0.40 -1.95
C TRP A 5 10.25 -0.20 -2.98
N ASP A 6 10.51 0.57 -4.04
CA ASP A 6 11.58 0.31 -5.00
C ASP A 6 12.43 1.57 -5.25
N ASN A 7 13.34 1.51 -6.21
CA ASN A 7 14.20 2.61 -6.65
C ASN A 7 13.98 2.94 -8.14
N GLY A 8 12.77 2.73 -8.66
CA GLY A 8 12.40 3.09 -10.03
C GLY A 8 12.11 4.58 -10.19
N ASP A 9 11.39 4.95 -11.25
CA ASP A 9 11.07 6.36 -11.54
C ASP A 9 9.95 6.96 -10.66
N GLY A 10 9.25 6.11 -9.90
CA GLY A 10 8.14 6.53 -9.04
C GLY A 10 6.88 6.97 -9.81
N VAL A 11 5.95 7.57 -9.08
CA VAL A 11 4.67 8.08 -9.61
C VAL A 11 4.61 9.60 -9.43
N PRO A 12 4.33 10.38 -10.49
CA PRO A 12 4.13 11.82 -10.35
C PRO A 12 3.00 12.12 -9.35
N ASP A 13 3.18 13.14 -8.49
CA ASP A 13 2.23 13.46 -7.41
C ASP A 13 0.78 13.56 -7.87
N LYS A 14 0.55 14.23 -9.01
CA LYS A 14 -0.78 14.40 -9.60
C LYS A 14 -1.46 13.11 -10.05
N LYS A 15 -0.74 11.98 -10.08
CA LYS A 15 -1.22 10.66 -10.53
C LYS A 15 -1.37 9.66 -9.38
N LYS A 16 -0.88 9.95 -8.18
CA LYS A 16 -0.81 9.00 -7.04
C LYS A 16 -2.14 8.34 -6.71
N SER A 17 -3.25 9.07 -6.78
CA SER A 17 -4.58 8.49 -6.57
C SER A 17 -5.13 7.82 -7.83
N SER A 18 -4.81 8.34 -9.01
CA SER A 18 -5.35 7.86 -10.29
C SER A 18 -4.85 6.48 -10.69
N ILE A 19 -3.63 6.09 -10.27
CA ILE A 19 -3.08 4.75 -10.56
C ILE A 19 -3.89 3.59 -9.95
N PHE A 20 -4.77 3.87 -9.00
CA PHE A 20 -5.67 2.88 -8.39
C PHE A 20 -7.04 2.81 -9.08
N VAL A 21 -7.33 3.70 -10.03
CA VAL A 21 -8.59 3.71 -10.78
C VAL A 21 -8.57 2.59 -11.82
N GLU A 22 -9.69 1.87 -11.94
CA GLU A 22 -9.88 0.84 -12.97
C GLU A 22 -9.58 1.40 -14.37
N GLY A 23 -8.76 0.69 -15.15
CA GLY A 23 -8.41 1.09 -16.52
C GLY A 23 -7.36 2.21 -16.64
N TYR A 24 -6.69 2.61 -15.56
CA TYR A 24 -5.60 3.60 -15.63
C TYR A 24 -4.32 3.01 -16.27
N GLY A 25 -3.89 3.57 -17.41
CA GLY A 25 -2.65 3.20 -18.13
C GLY A 25 -2.88 2.44 -19.45
N GLU A 26 -1.98 2.61 -20.44
CA GLU A 26 -2.20 2.14 -21.83
C GLU A 26 -2.02 0.62 -22.07
N HIS A 27 -1.67 -0.17 -21.05
CA HIS A 27 -1.54 -1.64 -21.18
C HIS A 27 -2.09 -2.32 -19.92
N ILE A 28 -3.42 -2.38 -19.85
CA ILE A 28 -4.31 -2.68 -18.70
C ILE A 28 -3.85 -3.87 -17.86
N GLY A 29 -2.94 -3.61 -16.92
CA GLY A 29 -2.81 -4.43 -15.72
C GLY A 29 -3.86 -3.96 -14.73
N LEU A 30 -4.85 -4.80 -14.41
CA LEU A 30 -5.80 -4.55 -13.32
C LEU A 30 -5.13 -4.52 -11.93
N GLY A 31 -3.81 -4.63 -11.85
CA GLY A 31 -3.05 -4.95 -10.64
C GLY A 31 -3.37 -4.05 -9.46
N LEU A 32 -3.16 -2.73 -9.58
CA LEU A 32 -3.32 -1.81 -8.45
C LEU A 32 -4.79 -1.62 -8.03
N TYR A 33 -5.71 -1.56 -8.99
CA TYR A 33 -7.15 -1.52 -8.70
C TYR A 33 -7.62 -2.79 -7.98
N VAL A 34 -7.19 -3.97 -8.44
CA VAL A 34 -7.53 -5.26 -7.81
C VAL A 34 -6.90 -5.37 -6.42
N ILE A 35 -5.64 -4.94 -6.25
CA ILE A 35 -4.99 -4.89 -4.93
C ILE A 35 -5.79 -3.99 -3.99
N GLN A 36 -6.14 -2.77 -4.40
CA GLN A 36 -6.95 -1.86 -3.59
C GLN A 36 -8.30 -2.49 -3.23
N SER A 37 -8.95 -3.15 -4.19
CA SER A 37 -10.25 -3.81 -3.99
C SER A 37 -10.16 -4.96 -2.98
N ILE A 38 -9.15 -5.84 -3.09
CA ILE A 38 -8.91 -6.95 -2.15
C ILE A 38 -8.64 -6.41 -0.74
N LEU A 39 -7.79 -5.40 -0.61
CA LEU A 39 -7.48 -4.78 0.68
C LEU A 39 -8.73 -4.14 1.29
N ALA A 40 -9.54 -3.45 0.49
CA ALA A 40 -10.78 -2.82 0.94
C ALA A 40 -11.80 -3.83 1.51
N VAL A 41 -11.91 -5.05 0.94
CA VAL A 41 -12.77 -6.12 1.51
C VAL A 41 -12.39 -6.43 2.96
N THR A 42 -11.10 -6.35 3.28
CA THR A 42 -10.56 -6.60 4.63
C THR A 42 -10.41 -5.32 5.47
N ARG A 43 -10.92 -4.18 4.99
CA ARG A 43 -10.80 -2.84 5.60
C ARG A 43 -9.37 -2.30 5.70
N LEU A 44 -8.47 -2.82 4.87
CA LEU A 44 -7.11 -2.29 4.73
C LEU A 44 -7.13 -1.20 3.66
N THR A 45 -6.22 -0.24 3.77
CA THR A 45 -6.01 0.80 2.75
C THR A 45 -4.61 0.68 2.15
N ILE A 46 -4.45 1.16 0.92
CA ILE A 46 -3.16 1.29 0.23
C ILE A 46 -3.05 2.68 -0.38
N GLU A 47 -1.88 3.30 -0.22
CA GLU A 47 -1.57 4.63 -0.74
C GLU A 47 -0.14 4.65 -1.31
N GLU A 48 0.09 5.43 -2.38
CA GLU A 48 1.43 5.71 -2.90
C GLU A 48 1.98 6.97 -2.22
N THR A 49 3.09 6.83 -1.50
CA THR A 49 3.68 7.81 -0.59
C THR A 49 5.13 8.14 -0.93
N GLY A 50 5.68 7.58 -2.01
CA GLY A 50 7.04 7.79 -2.46
C GLY A 50 7.30 9.20 -3.01
N VAL A 51 8.56 9.50 -3.29
CA VAL A 51 8.95 10.76 -3.93
C VAL A 51 9.14 10.49 -5.41
N TYR A 52 8.50 11.29 -6.26
CA TYR A 52 8.66 11.14 -7.71
C TYR A 52 10.15 11.22 -8.09
N SER A 53 10.61 10.35 -8.99
CA SER A 53 12.02 10.12 -9.38
C SER A 53 12.94 9.43 -8.36
N GLU A 54 12.44 9.06 -7.19
CA GLU A 54 13.21 8.29 -6.19
C GLU A 54 12.71 6.83 -6.02
N GLY A 55 11.63 6.46 -6.72
CA GLY A 55 10.98 5.16 -6.61
C GLY A 55 9.52 5.28 -6.19
N VAL A 56 8.84 4.15 -6.10
CA VAL A 56 7.50 4.08 -5.46
C VAL A 56 7.61 3.65 -4.02
N ALA A 57 6.70 4.11 -3.17
CA ALA A 57 6.51 3.58 -1.82
C ALA A 57 5.02 3.38 -1.53
N PHE A 58 4.58 2.13 -1.48
CA PHE A 58 3.20 1.79 -1.16
C PHE A 58 3.04 1.52 0.34
N ALA A 59 2.27 2.37 1.01
CA ALA A 59 1.91 2.22 2.42
C ALA A 59 0.59 1.45 2.53
N ILE A 60 0.59 0.34 3.27
CA ILE A 60 -0.62 -0.43 3.59
C ILE A 60 -0.97 -0.23 5.06
N THR A 61 -2.16 0.33 5.30
CA THR A 61 -2.66 0.56 6.66
C THR A 61 -3.58 -0.57 7.09
N ILE A 62 -3.28 -1.14 8.24
CA ILE A 62 -4.04 -2.20 8.88
C ILE A 62 -4.73 -1.57 10.10
N PRO A 63 -6.07 -1.63 10.21
CA PRO A 63 -6.78 -1.21 11.40
C PRO A 63 -6.29 -1.95 12.65
N LYS A 64 -6.33 -1.30 13.82
CA LYS A 64 -5.77 -1.86 15.06
C LYS A 64 -6.43 -3.18 15.45
N GLU A 65 -7.70 -3.34 15.13
CA GLU A 65 -8.51 -4.53 15.35
C GLU A 65 -8.13 -5.72 14.44
N ASN A 66 -7.37 -5.48 13.36
CA ASN A 66 -7.05 -6.48 12.34
C ASN A 66 -5.65 -7.07 12.49
N TYR A 67 -4.90 -6.72 13.55
CA TYR A 67 -3.62 -7.36 13.87
C TYR A 67 -3.45 -7.53 15.37
N ARG A 68 -2.61 -8.50 15.76
CA ARG A 68 -2.16 -8.69 17.14
C ARG A 68 -0.65 -8.77 17.14
N PHE A 69 0.00 -8.03 18.02
CA PHE A 69 1.38 -8.31 18.38
C PHE A 69 1.35 -9.37 19.47
N ASP A 70 2.17 -10.41 19.33
CA ASP A 70 2.39 -11.31 20.46
C ASP A 70 3.00 -10.48 21.59
N GLU A 71 2.34 -10.43 22.75
CA GLU A 71 2.97 -9.88 23.94
C GLU A 71 4.19 -10.74 24.24
N PRO A 72 5.37 -10.14 24.48
CA PRO A 72 6.50 -10.91 24.96
C PRO A 72 6.07 -11.60 26.25
N ALA A 73 6.39 -12.89 26.37
CA ALA A 73 6.09 -13.65 27.58
C ALA A 73 6.52 -12.85 28.80
N PRO A 74 5.69 -12.76 29.87
CA PRO A 74 6.04 -12.00 31.05
C PRO A 74 7.42 -12.47 31.54
N LEU A 75 8.31 -11.50 31.78
CA LEU A 75 9.64 -11.77 32.33
C LEU A 75 9.45 -12.60 33.60
N LYS A 76 9.92 -13.85 33.58
CA LYS A 76 9.98 -14.67 34.79
C LYS A 76 11.03 -14.01 35.71
N GLY A 77 10.59 -13.59 36.89
CA GLY A 77 11.47 -13.16 37.97
C GLY A 77 12.26 -14.30 38.57
#